data_AF-A0A1T4SM01-F1
#
_entry.id   AF-A0A1T4SM01-F1
#
_cell.length_a   1.000
_cell.length_b   1.000
_cell.length_c   1.000
_cell.angle_alpha   90.00
_cell.angle_beta   90.00
_cell.angle_gamma   90.00
#
_symmetry.space_group_name_H-M   'P 1'
#
loop_
_entity.id
_entity.type
_entity.pdbx_description
1 polymer ?
#
loop_
_entity_poly.entity_id
_entity_poly.type
_entity_poly.pdbx_seq_one_letter_code
_entity_poly.pdbx_strand_id
1 'polypeptide(L)'
;MHYVEAFDMRGKRTPHMTFYLDGDTRRRGHTLAAIKEIYTGCGWELSPRELPDHLAVILEFAARGDAEWGETLLHYFRPGLDLLGAALHEYATPYAAVLDAVRATLPPPGPEQEEAVRRLARLGPPAEAVGLDGYGGPVDLGMPGVGSPVNSGILGGAR
;
A
#
# COMPACT_ATOMS: atom_id res chain seq x y z
N MET A 1 20.84 -14.49 9.09
CA MET A 1 20.24 -13.34 9.82
C MET A 1 18.75 -13.53 9.72
N HIS A 2 18.07 -13.90 10.82
CA HIS A 2 16.69 -14.40 10.83
C HIS A 2 15.67 -13.50 10.11
N TYR A 3 15.85 -12.18 10.12
CA TYR A 3 14.98 -11.24 9.40
C TYR A 3 14.95 -11.50 7.88
N VAL A 4 16.13 -11.65 7.26
CA VAL A 4 16.27 -11.85 5.81
C VAL A 4 15.71 -13.22 5.39
N GLU A 5 15.75 -14.20 6.30
CA GLU A 5 15.19 -15.55 6.07
C GLU A 5 13.65 -15.54 6.21
N ALA A 6 13.12 -14.72 7.12
CA ALA A 6 11.69 -14.55 7.34
C ALA A 6 11.00 -13.73 6.25
N PHE A 7 11.63 -12.66 5.77
CA PHE A 7 11.08 -11.78 4.75
C PHE A 7 11.68 -12.08 3.38
N ASP A 8 10.84 -12.59 2.47
CA ASP A 8 11.20 -12.85 1.08
C ASP A 8 10.81 -11.66 0.22
N MET A 9 11.80 -10.87 -0.23
CA MET A 9 11.60 -9.64 -1.01
C MET A 9 10.89 -9.85 -2.36
N ARG A 10 10.79 -11.09 -2.87
CA ARG A 10 10.15 -11.42 -4.15
C ARG A 10 8.99 -12.41 -4.03
N GLY A 11 8.55 -12.69 -2.81
CA GLY A 11 7.60 -13.79 -2.55
C GLY A 11 6.45 -13.42 -1.61
N LYS A 12 5.87 -14.46 -1.02
CA LYS A 12 4.65 -14.36 -0.19
C LYS A 12 4.84 -13.60 1.14
N ARG A 13 6.10 -13.31 1.51
CA ARG A 13 6.50 -12.67 2.78
C ARG A 13 7.25 -11.36 2.55
N THR A 14 6.97 -10.65 1.45
CA THR A 14 7.61 -9.37 1.18
C THR A 14 6.99 -8.27 2.04
N PRO A 15 7.77 -7.30 2.58
CA PRO A 15 7.21 -6.15 3.30
C PRO A 15 6.70 -5.04 2.37
N HIS A 16 6.74 -5.23 1.04
CA HIS A 16 6.26 -4.25 0.06
C HIS A 16 4.78 -4.45 -0.26
N MET A 17 3.93 -3.53 0.23
CA MET A 17 2.47 -3.71 0.16
C MET A 17 1.92 -3.64 -1.26
N THR A 18 2.50 -2.82 -2.14
CA THR A 18 2.06 -2.72 -3.54
C THR A 18 2.30 -4.01 -4.32
N PHE A 19 3.27 -4.82 -3.91
CA PHE A 19 3.52 -6.11 -4.55
C PHE A 19 2.31 -7.05 -4.41
N TYR A 20 1.58 -7.02 -3.29
CA TYR A 20 0.41 -7.89 -3.12
C TYR A 20 -0.75 -7.51 -4.04
N LEU A 21 -1.01 -6.20 -4.18
CA LEU A 21 -2.18 -5.71 -4.92
C LEU A 21 -1.91 -5.57 -6.42
N ASP A 22 -0.72 -5.08 -6.79
CA ASP A 22 -0.40 -4.71 -8.16
C ASP A 22 0.66 -5.64 -8.79
N GLY A 23 1.36 -6.45 -7.99
CA GLY A 23 2.47 -7.28 -8.45
C GLY A 23 3.55 -6.48 -9.16
N ASP A 24 4.33 -7.11 -10.04
CA ASP A 24 5.40 -6.41 -10.78
C ASP A 24 4.88 -5.81 -12.10
N THR A 25 3.82 -5.00 -12.01
CA THR A 25 3.15 -4.40 -13.17
C THR A 25 3.36 -2.90 -13.26
N ARG A 26 3.11 -2.29 -14.43
CA ARG A 26 3.04 -0.82 -14.58
C ARG A 26 2.16 -0.13 -13.53
N ARG A 27 1.05 -0.76 -13.12
CA ARG A 27 0.13 -0.22 -12.11
C ARG A 27 0.83 -0.01 -10.76
N ARG A 28 1.77 -0.88 -10.39
CA ARG A 28 2.58 -0.74 -9.17
C ARG A 28 3.34 0.59 -9.15
N GLY A 29 3.90 0.99 -10.28
CA GLY A 29 4.58 2.28 -10.42
C GLY A 29 3.67 3.48 -10.14
N HIS A 30 2.42 3.44 -10.63
CA HIS A 30 1.43 4.48 -10.35
C HIS A 30 1.01 4.50 -8.88
N THR A 31 0.80 3.34 -8.27
CA THR A 31 0.46 3.25 -6.83
C THR A 31 1.61 3.81 -5.98
N LEU A 32 2.86 3.47 -6.29
CA LEU A 32 4.03 4.02 -5.60
C LEU A 32 4.13 5.54 -5.72
N ALA A 33 3.82 6.09 -6.90
CA ALA A 33 3.77 7.54 -7.10
C ALA A 33 2.68 8.21 -6.26
N ALA A 34 1.47 7.63 -6.23
CA ALA A 34 0.36 8.15 -5.42
C ALA A 34 0.67 8.15 -3.91
N ILE A 35 1.29 7.09 -3.38
CA ILE A 35 1.72 7.06 -1.95
C ILE A 35 2.75 8.16 -1.68
N LYS A 36 3.70 8.35 -2.61
CA LYS A 36 4.72 9.40 -2.48
C LYS A 36 4.10 10.80 -2.49
N GLU A 37 3.06 11.02 -3.30
CA GLU A 37 2.30 12.27 -3.31
C GLU A 37 1.59 12.51 -1.98
N ILE A 38 1.01 11.48 -1.35
CA ILE A 38 0.43 11.58 0.00
C ILE A 38 1.48 12.01 1.02
N TYR A 39 2.63 11.34 1.07
CA TYR A 39 3.71 11.70 1.99
C TYR A 39 4.17 13.15 1.78
N THR A 40 4.41 13.54 0.53
CA THR A 40 4.86 14.88 0.20
C THR A 40 3.79 15.93 0.54
N GLY A 41 2.51 15.63 0.28
CA GLY A 41 1.38 16.50 0.62
C GLY A 41 1.22 16.72 2.12
N CYS A 42 1.64 15.75 2.94
CA CYS A 42 1.68 15.86 4.41
C CYS A 42 2.99 16.51 4.92
N GLY A 43 3.88 16.95 4.04
CA GLY A 43 5.20 17.48 4.41
C GLY A 43 6.16 16.43 4.96
N TRP A 44 5.91 15.14 4.70
CA TRP A 44 6.75 14.04 5.15
C TRP A 44 7.90 13.77 4.16
N GLU A 45 9.13 13.78 4.68
CA GLU A 45 10.32 13.51 3.88
C GLU A 45 10.65 12.01 3.87
N LEU A 46 10.46 11.38 2.71
CA LEU A 46 10.80 9.98 2.53
C LEU A 46 12.31 9.77 2.34
N SER A 47 12.88 8.86 3.11
CA SER A 47 14.26 8.39 2.92
C SER A 47 14.43 7.73 1.53
N PRO A 48 15.50 8.03 0.78
CA PRO A 48 15.72 7.41 -0.54
C PRO A 48 16.17 5.94 -0.45
N ARG A 49 16.37 5.41 0.76
CA ARG A 49 16.86 4.03 0.97
C ARG A 49 15.76 2.98 0.86
N GLU A 50 14.50 3.38 1.00
CA GLU A 50 13.37 2.46 1.07
C GLU A 50 12.20 2.98 0.23
N LEU A 51 11.40 2.06 -0.33
CA LEU A 51 10.23 2.42 -1.12
C LEU A 51 9.09 2.94 -0.23
N PRO A 52 8.21 3.82 -0.76
CA PRO A 52 7.12 4.40 0.01
C PRO A 52 6.11 3.37 0.53
N ASP A 53 6.03 2.19 -0.09
CA ASP A 53 5.08 1.13 0.25
C ASP A 53 5.64 0.06 1.21
N HIS A 54 6.90 0.20 1.64
CA HIS A 54 7.46 -0.71 2.61
C HIS A 54 6.68 -0.56 3.93
N LEU A 55 6.24 -1.66 4.52
CA LEU A 55 5.37 -1.64 5.70
C LEU A 55 5.94 -0.78 6.85
N ALA A 56 7.24 -0.88 7.12
CA ALA A 56 7.87 -0.05 8.15
C ALA A 56 7.79 1.46 7.85
N VAL A 57 7.86 1.86 6.58
CA VAL A 57 7.73 3.27 6.15
C VAL A 57 6.30 3.75 6.38
N ILE A 58 5.30 2.96 6.00
CA ILE A 58 3.88 3.29 6.22
C ILE A 58 3.60 3.42 7.72
N LEU A 59 4.09 2.48 8.54
CA LEU A 59 3.93 2.52 9.99
C LEU A 59 4.64 3.71 10.64
N GLU A 60 5.84 4.05 10.17
CA GLU A 60 6.56 5.23 10.65
C GLU A 60 5.80 6.51 10.32
N PHE A 61 5.31 6.62 9.09
CA PHE A 61 4.48 7.74 8.67
C PHE A 61 3.20 7.85 9.51
N ALA A 62 2.50 6.73 9.75
CA ALA A 62 1.31 6.70 10.59
C ALA A 62 1.60 7.12 12.04
N ALA A 63 2.79 6.82 12.57
CA ALA A 63 3.15 7.13 13.94
C ALA A 63 3.72 8.54 14.14
N ARG A 64 4.39 9.12 13.13
CA ARG A 64 5.20 10.34 13.26
C ARG A 64 4.87 11.44 12.26
N GLY A 65 4.26 11.09 11.13
CA GLY A 65 3.83 12.01 10.10
C GLY A 65 2.36 12.38 10.32
N ASP A 66 1.50 11.76 9.53
CA ASP A 66 0.05 11.98 9.61
C ASP A 66 -0.66 10.64 9.91
N ALA A 67 -1.27 10.56 11.09
CA ALA A 67 -1.90 9.35 11.57
C ALA A 67 -3.15 8.97 10.76
N GLU A 68 -3.92 9.94 10.29
CA GLU A 68 -5.16 9.71 9.53
C GLU A 68 -4.84 9.16 8.12
N TRP A 69 -3.88 9.79 7.44
CA TRP A 69 -3.38 9.29 6.15
C TRP A 69 -2.65 7.95 6.30
N GLY A 70 -1.88 7.78 7.37
CA GLY A 70 -1.19 6.52 7.66
C GLY A 70 -2.15 5.37 7.91
N GLU A 71 -3.18 5.58 8.74
CA GLU A 71 -4.23 4.58 9.00
C GLU A 71 -4.97 4.22 7.70
N THR A 72 -5.25 5.20 6.86
CA THR A 72 -5.93 4.93 5.60
C THR A 72 -5.05 4.14 4.63
N LEU A 73 -3.75 4.42 4.55
CA LEU A 73 -2.83 3.59 3.77
C LEU A 73 -2.80 2.14 4.30
N LEU A 74 -2.74 1.96 5.62
CA LEU A 74 -2.80 0.63 6.24
C LEU A 74 -4.13 -0.08 5.94
N HIS A 75 -5.24 0.65 5.92
CA HIS A 75 -6.55 0.12 5.57
C HIS A 75 -6.61 -0.26 4.08
N TYR A 76 -6.14 0.60 3.17
CA TYR A 76 -6.04 0.29 1.74
C TYR A 76 -5.22 -0.98 1.49
N PHE A 77 -4.10 -1.14 2.20
CA PHE A 77 -3.23 -2.32 2.12
C PHE A 77 -3.65 -3.49 3.01
N ARG A 78 -4.86 -3.47 3.60
CA ARG A 78 -5.34 -4.54 4.47
C ARG A 78 -5.24 -5.94 3.84
N PRO A 79 -5.55 -6.15 2.55
CA PRO A 79 -5.36 -7.47 1.95
C PRO A 79 -3.90 -7.95 1.94
N GLY A 80 -2.95 -7.04 1.70
CA GLY A 80 -1.52 -7.33 1.75
C GLY A 80 -1.05 -7.66 3.17
N LEU A 81 -1.51 -6.91 4.17
CA LEU A 81 -1.23 -7.17 5.59
C LEU A 81 -1.74 -8.55 6.04
N ASP A 82 -2.95 -8.93 5.63
CA ASP A 82 -3.55 -10.21 5.96
C ASP A 82 -2.76 -11.39 5.33
N LEU A 83 -2.34 -11.25 4.06
CA LEU A 83 -1.54 -12.26 3.37
C LEU A 83 -0.13 -12.39 3.93
N LEU A 84 0.52 -11.26 4.22
CA LEU A 84 1.84 -11.25 4.87
C LEU A 84 1.76 -11.91 6.25
N GLY A 85 0.77 -11.54 7.07
CA GLY A 85 0.54 -12.13 8.38
C GLY A 85 0.35 -13.65 8.30
N ALA A 86 -0.52 -14.13 7.40
CA ALA A 86 -0.73 -15.55 7.19
C ALA A 86 0.55 -16.29 6.78
N ALA A 87 1.34 -15.71 5.86
CA ALA A 87 2.59 -16.32 5.40
C ALA A 87 3.68 -16.33 6.49
N LEU A 88 3.72 -15.33 7.37
CA LEU A 88 4.64 -15.32 8.53
C LEU A 88 4.21 -16.31 9.61
N HIS A 89 2.90 -16.52 9.81
CA HIS A 89 2.39 -17.58 10.68
C HIS A 89 2.74 -18.97 10.15
N GLU A 90 2.56 -19.21 8.85
CA GLU A 90 2.96 -20.47 8.20
C GLU A 90 4.46 -20.73 8.32
N TYR A 91 5.27 -19.67 8.24
CA TYR A 91 6.72 -19.75 8.44
C TYR A 91 7.14 -19.84 9.92
N ALA A 92 6.20 -19.76 10.86
CA ALA A 92 6.41 -19.86 12.31
C ALA A 92 7.47 -18.88 12.86
N THR A 93 7.36 -17.60 12.51
CA THR A 93 8.28 -16.56 12.96
C THR A 93 7.63 -15.59 13.97
N PRO A 94 8.37 -15.09 14.98
CA PRO A 94 7.85 -14.10 15.94
C PRO A 94 7.34 -12.80 15.29
N TYR A 95 7.75 -12.49 14.06
CA TYR A 95 7.24 -11.31 13.34
C TYR A 95 5.73 -11.41 13.05
N ALA A 96 5.16 -12.61 13.00
CA ALA A 96 3.72 -12.79 12.82
C ALA A 96 2.90 -12.08 13.91
N ALA A 97 3.35 -12.17 15.17
CA ALA A 97 2.69 -11.51 16.30
C ALA A 97 2.72 -9.97 16.21
N VAL A 98 3.76 -9.40 15.58
CA VAL A 98 3.85 -7.96 15.32
C VAL A 98 2.78 -7.55 14.30
N LEU A 99 2.62 -8.34 13.23
CA LEU A 99 1.58 -8.10 12.23
C LEU A 99 0.18 -8.25 12.82
N ASP A 100 -0.03 -9.21 13.73
CA ASP A 100 -1.30 -9.35 14.44
C ASP A 100 -1.61 -8.13 15.30
N ALA A 101 -0.61 -7.59 16.01
CA ALA A 101 -0.77 -6.38 16.81
C ALA A 101 -1.14 -5.17 15.94
N VAL A 102 -0.47 -4.96 14.80
CA VAL A 102 -0.81 -3.90 13.84
C VAL A 102 -2.24 -4.08 13.31
N ARG A 103 -2.64 -5.29 12.92
CA ARG A 103 -3.99 -5.56 12.39
C ARG A 103 -5.07 -5.34 13.45
N ALA A 104 -4.76 -5.58 14.72
CA ALA A 104 -5.68 -5.36 15.84
C ALA A 104 -5.95 -3.88 16.12
N THR A 105 -5.09 -2.96 15.67
CA THR A 105 -5.34 -1.51 15.79
C THR A 105 -6.16 -0.95 14.64
N LEU A 106 -6.39 -1.72 13.58
CA LEU A 106 -7.15 -1.29 12.40
C LEU A 106 -8.62 -1.71 12.53
N PRO A 107 -9.55 -0.96 11.89
CA PRO A 107 -10.92 -1.42 11.71
C PRO A 107 -10.98 -2.84 11.10
N PRO A 108 -12.02 -3.63 11.41
CA PRO A 108 -12.25 -4.91 10.74
C PRO A 108 -12.27 -4.74 9.21
N PRO A 109 -11.79 -5.73 8.44
CA PRO A 109 -11.84 -5.65 7.00
C PRO A 109 -13.29 -5.64 6.51
N GLY A 110 -13.57 -4.83 5.49
CA GLY A 110 -14.84 -4.86 4.77
C GLY A 110 -14.92 -6.05 3.80
N PRO A 111 -16.12 -6.31 3.24
CA PRO A 111 -16.35 -7.46 2.35
C PRO A 111 -15.48 -7.45 1.09
N GLU A 112 -15.17 -6.27 0.56
CA GLU A 112 -14.29 -6.11 -0.61
C GLU A 112 -12.85 -6.51 -0.30
N GLN A 113 -12.34 -6.13 0.87
CA GLN A 113 -11.00 -6.50 1.31
C GLN A 113 -10.90 -8.01 1.55
N GLU A 114 -11.90 -8.61 2.19
CA GLU A 114 -11.94 -10.06 2.37
C GLU A 114 -11.95 -10.82 1.05
N GLU A 115 -12.72 -10.33 0.06
CA GLU A 115 -12.73 -10.94 -1.28
C GLU A 115 -11.38 -10.75 -1.98
N ALA A 116 -10.75 -9.57 -1.85
CA ALA A 116 -9.41 -9.34 -2.36
C ALA A 116 -8.40 -10.32 -1.75
N VAL A 117 -8.44 -10.56 -0.43
CA VAL A 117 -7.60 -11.58 0.24
C VAL A 117 -7.85 -12.97 -0.35
N ARG A 118 -9.11 -13.39 -0.45
CA ARG A 118 -9.46 -14.71 -1.01
C ARG A 118 -8.96 -14.87 -2.44
N ARG A 119 -9.12 -13.85 -3.27
CA ARG A 119 -8.65 -13.85 -4.67
C ARG A 119 -7.13 -13.93 -4.74
N LEU A 120 -6.43 -13.06 -4.01
CA LEU A 120 -4.97 -12.99 -4.01
C LEU A 120 -4.32 -14.24 -3.40
N ALA A 121 -4.93 -14.85 -2.37
CA ALA A 121 -4.47 -16.12 -1.83
C ALA A 121 -4.53 -17.26 -2.87
N ARG A 122 -5.53 -17.24 -3.77
CA ARG A 122 -5.72 -18.24 -4.82
C ARG A 122 -4.84 -18.00 -6.04
N LEU A 123 -4.77 -16.76 -6.51
CA LEU A 123 -4.16 -16.41 -7.80
C LEU A 123 -2.75 -15.86 -7.67
N GLY A 124 -2.34 -15.46 -6.46
CA GLY A 124 -1.17 -14.62 -6.24
C GLY A 124 -1.40 -13.17 -6.69
N PRO A 125 -0.36 -12.32 -6.56
CA PRO A 125 -0.39 -10.98 -7.11
C PRO A 125 -0.59 -10.96 -8.63
N PRO A 126 -1.10 -9.87 -9.21
CA PRO A 126 -1.16 -9.72 -10.66
C PRO A 126 0.24 -9.85 -11.29
N ALA A 127 0.36 -10.66 -12.34
CA ALA A 127 1.53 -10.65 -13.21
C ALA A 127 1.24 -9.78 -14.44
N GLU A 128 2.25 -9.15 -15.05
CA GLU A 128 2.04 -8.38 -16.29
C GLU A 128 1.36 -9.25 -17.35
N ALA A 129 0.15 -8.87 -17.73
CA ALA A 129 -0.45 -9.34 -18.96
C ALA A 129 0.28 -8.65 -20.11
N VAL A 130 0.97 -9.42 -20.93
CA VAL A 130 1.59 -8.94 -22.17
C VAL A 130 0.50 -8.27 -23.02
N GLY A 131 0.54 -6.94 -23.10
CA GLY A 131 -0.21 -6.13 -24.06
C GLY A 131 -1.74 -6.15 -23.95
N LEU A 132 -2.32 -5.55 -22.91
CA LEU A 132 -3.65 -4.93 -23.01
C LEU A 132 -3.65 -3.62 -22.22
N ASP A 133 -3.65 -2.51 -22.95
CA ASP A 133 -3.67 -1.16 -22.40
C ASP A 133 -5.02 -0.85 -21.72
N GLY A 134 -4.95 -0.14 -20.59
CA GLY A 134 -6.12 0.33 -19.84
C GLY A 134 -5.83 0.88 -18.44
N TYR A 135 -4.65 0.61 -17.85
CA TYR A 135 -4.31 0.99 -16.47
C TYR A 135 -3.44 2.25 -16.33
N GLY A 136 -3.66 3.26 -17.19
CA GLY A 136 -2.93 4.54 -17.16
C GLY A 136 -3.57 5.66 -16.33
N GLY A 137 -4.66 5.37 -15.61
CA GLY A 137 -5.38 6.36 -14.82
C GLY A 137 -4.81 6.56 -13.41
N PRO A 138 -5.14 7.67 -12.74
CA PRO A 138 -4.79 7.89 -11.34
C PRO A 138 -5.28 6.73 -10.47
N VAL A 139 -4.45 6.30 -9.52
CA VAL A 139 -4.80 5.25 -8.55
C VAL A 139 -5.58 5.89 -7.42
N ASP A 140 -6.85 5.52 -7.30
CA ASP A 140 -7.66 5.91 -6.15
C ASP A 140 -7.29 5.02 -4.95
N LEU A 141 -6.73 5.65 -3.92
CA LEU A 141 -6.38 5.01 -2.65
C LEU A 141 -7.53 5.09 -1.62
N GLY A 142 -8.74 5.43 -2.09
CA GLY A 142 -9.96 5.51 -1.28
C GLY A 142 -10.15 6.85 -0.58
N MET A 143 -9.61 7.95 -1.14
CA MET A 143 -9.43 9.21 -0.40
C MET A 143 -9.98 10.44 -1.14
N PRO A 144 -10.72 11.33 -0.45
CA PRO A 144 -11.18 12.57 -1.06
C PRO A 144 -10.00 13.53 -1.30
N GLY A 145 -9.72 13.84 -2.57
CA GLY A 145 -8.85 14.96 -2.96
C GLY A 145 -7.53 14.61 -3.65
N VAL A 146 -7.10 13.35 -3.65
CA VAL A 146 -5.91 12.91 -4.41
C VAL A 146 -6.39 12.35 -5.76
N GLY A 147 -6.87 13.23 -6.63
CA GLY A 147 -7.39 12.83 -7.95
C GLY A 147 -8.15 13.88 -8.74
N SER A 148 -8.41 15.07 -8.19
CA SER A 148 -8.94 16.18 -8.98
C SER A 148 -7.80 17.14 -9.36
N PRO A 149 -7.61 17.47 -10.65
CA PRO A 149 -6.79 18.63 -10.97
C PRO A 149 -7.42 19.83 -10.27
N VAL A 150 -6.66 20.49 -9.39
CA VAL A 150 -7.05 21.78 -8.84
C VAL A 150 -7.21 22.71 -10.04
N ASN A 151 -8.46 22.96 -10.44
CA ASN A 151 -8.73 23.99 -11.42
C ASN A 151 -8.45 25.32 -10.72
N SER A 152 -7.22 25.80 -10.85
CA SER A 152 -6.83 27.16 -10.50
C SER A 152 -7.55 28.11 -11.45
N GLY A 153 -8.83 28.35 -11.16
CA GLY A 153 -9.56 29.46 -11.75
C GLY A 153 -8.90 30.75 -11.33
N ILE A 154 -8.18 31.39 -12.26
CA ILE A 154 -7.92 32.81 -12.17
C ILE A 154 -9.13 33.54 -12.76
N LEU A 155 -9.89 34.15 -11.86
CA LEU A 155 -10.84 35.22 -12.14
C LEU A 155 -10.10 36.55 -12.35
N GLY A 156 -10.62 37.38 -13.26
CA GLY A 156 -10.40 38.83 -13.30
C GLY A 156 -9.83 39.33 -14.64
N GLY A 157 -10.44 40.26 -15.38
CA GLY A 157 -11.57 41.15 -15.12
C GLY A 157 -12.16 41.62 -16.46
N ALA A 158 -13.46 41.86 -16.53
CA ALA A 158 -14.07 43.17 -16.27
C ALA A 158 -13.89 44.18 -17.42
N ARG A 159 -15.02 44.40 -18.11
CA ARG A 159 -15.41 45.49 -19.03
C ARG A 159 -15.12 45.30 -20.51
#